data_AF-A0A968JW16-F1
#
_entry.id   AF-A0A968JW16-F1
#
_cell.length_a   1.000
_cell.length_b   1.000
_cell.length_c   1.000
_cell.angle_alpha   90.00
_cell.angle_beta   90.00
_cell.angle_gamma   90.00
#
_symmetry.space_group_name_H-M   'P 1'
#
loop_
_entity.id
_entity.type
_entity.pdbx_description
1 polymer ?
#
loop_
_entity_poly.entity_id
_entity_poly.type
_entity_poly.pdbx_seq_one_letter_code
_entity_poly.pdbx_strand_id
1 'polypeptide(L)'
;MKSIFLILLTMALSAFYFEPQSSSGTKNSTEFNFFVDQFADLRILRYEVDDFELLNEKQKLLIYYLSQAAVCGRDIIYDQNGQYNLKIRRTLENIYKTYSGNRNSEEFKNFEVYLKRVWFSNGIYHHYSSDKLVPDFPKEYFNELVKHSDLKRFPGYKGH
;
A
#
# COMPACT_ATOMS: atom_id res chain seq x y z
N MET A 1 37.01 -12.36 -55.28
CA MET A 1 37.18 -11.89 -53.89
C MET A 1 36.66 -10.46 -53.79
N LYS A 2 35.88 -10.17 -52.73
CA LYS A 2 35.13 -8.92 -52.45
C LYS A 2 33.76 -8.76 -53.13
N SER A 3 32.82 -9.71 -52.96
CA SER A 3 31.37 -9.40 -52.88
C SER A 3 30.46 -10.61 -52.55
N ILE A 4 30.93 -11.61 -51.80
CA ILE A 4 30.14 -12.84 -51.51
C ILE A 4 30.03 -13.12 -49.99
N PHE A 5 30.68 -12.32 -49.14
CA PHE A 5 30.75 -12.58 -47.69
C PHE A 5 29.71 -11.84 -46.83
N LEU A 6 28.73 -11.15 -47.44
CA LEU A 6 27.79 -10.27 -46.73
C LEU A 6 26.31 -10.67 -46.84
N ILE A 7 26.01 -11.96 -47.07
CA ILE A 7 24.62 -12.45 -47.14
C ILE A 7 24.37 -13.60 -46.15
N LEU A 8 25.40 -14.11 -45.47
CA LEU A 8 25.28 -15.22 -44.51
C LEU A 8 25.03 -14.80 -43.04
N LEU A 9 24.90 -13.50 -42.75
CA LEU A 9 24.68 -12.99 -41.38
C LEU A 9 23.24 -12.53 -41.09
N THR A 10 22.34 -12.53 -42.09
CA THR A 10 20.95 -12.07 -41.90
C THR A 10 19.92 -13.21 -41.83
N MET A 11 20.33 -14.47 -41.92
CA MET A 11 19.45 -15.65 -41.83
C MET A 11 19.40 -16.32 -40.45
N ALA A 12 19.98 -15.72 -39.41
CA ALA A 12 19.97 -16.24 -38.05
C ALA A 12 19.02 -15.49 -37.09
N LEU A 13 18.07 -14.68 -37.61
CA LEU A 13 17.12 -13.90 -36.81
C LEU A 13 15.65 -14.34 -36.92
N SER A 14 15.37 -15.52 -37.48
CA SER A 14 13.98 -16.00 -37.68
C SER A 14 13.67 -17.37 -37.05
N ALA A 15 14.46 -17.82 -36.07
CA ALA A 15 14.26 -19.10 -35.41
C ALA A 15 14.10 -18.97 -33.89
N PHE A 16 13.18 -18.12 -33.44
CA PHE A 16 12.52 -18.25 -32.14
C PHE A 16 11.08 -17.73 -32.26
N TYR A 17 10.31 -18.31 -33.18
CA TYR A 17 8.86 -18.36 -33.01
C TYR A 17 8.58 -19.52 -32.07
N PHE A 18 8.58 -19.23 -30.77
CA PHE A 18 8.02 -20.13 -29.77
C PHE A 18 6.50 -20.00 -29.88
N GLU A 19 5.84 -20.98 -30.52
CA GLU A 19 4.40 -21.12 -30.43
C GLU A 19 4.03 -21.35 -28.95
N PRO A 20 3.20 -20.51 -28.32
CA PRO A 20 2.65 -20.85 -27.04
C PRO A 20 1.63 -21.97 -27.25
N GLN A 21 2.01 -23.19 -26.84
CA GLN A 21 1.05 -24.27 -26.61
C GLN A 21 0.02 -23.77 -25.59
N SER A 22 -1.19 -23.44 -26.06
CA SER A 22 -2.32 -23.16 -25.20
C SER A 22 -2.70 -24.47 -24.49
N SER A 23 -2.15 -24.71 -23.31
CA SER A 23 -2.69 -25.70 -22.41
C SER A 23 -4.08 -25.21 -21.98
N SER A 24 -5.11 -25.82 -22.56
CA SER A 24 -6.49 -25.64 -22.12
C SER A 24 -6.67 -26.33 -20.76
N GLY A 25 -6.03 -25.77 -19.74
CA GLY A 25 -6.41 -25.99 -18.35
C GLY A 25 -7.70 -25.23 -18.13
N THR A 26 -8.77 -25.95 -17.83
CA THR A 26 -10.08 -25.41 -17.48
C THR A 26 -9.92 -24.47 -16.28
N LYS A 27 -9.69 -23.17 -16.53
CA LYS A 27 -9.75 -22.11 -15.52
C LYS A 27 -11.22 -22.02 -15.09
N ASN A 28 -11.55 -22.62 -13.95
CA ASN A 28 -12.64 -22.12 -13.14
C ASN A 28 -12.22 -20.75 -12.61
N SER A 29 -12.25 -19.72 -13.46
CA SER A 29 -11.88 -18.36 -13.07
C SER A 29 -13.08 -17.73 -12.36
N THR A 30 -13.08 -17.77 -11.04
CA THR A 30 -13.60 -16.62 -10.31
C THR A 30 -12.80 -15.42 -10.81
N GLU A 31 -13.43 -14.52 -11.56
CA GLU A 31 -12.83 -13.30 -12.09
C GLU A 31 -12.10 -12.56 -10.96
N PHE A 32 -10.84 -12.18 -11.20
CA PHE A 32 -10.03 -11.54 -10.16
C PHE A 32 -10.65 -10.19 -9.79
N ASN A 33 -11.11 -10.06 -8.54
CA ASN A 33 -11.65 -8.78 -8.06
C ASN A 33 -10.52 -7.83 -7.70
N PHE A 34 -10.29 -6.82 -8.55
CA PHE A 34 -9.30 -5.75 -8.35
C PHE A 34 -9.68 -4.76 -7.25
N PHE A 35 -10.96 -4.62 -6.96
CA PHE A 35 -11.47 -3.62 -6.00
C PHE A 35 -11.27 -4.11 -4.56
N VAL A 36 -10.74 -3.24 -3.70
CA VAL A 36 -10.53 -3.52 -2.27
C VAL A 36 -11.44 -2.68 -1.40
N ASP A 37 -11.41 -1.36 -1.56
CA ASP A 37 -12.15 -0.42 -0.73
C ASP A 37 -12.32 0.93 -1.46
N GLN A 38 -13.30 1.73 -1.04
CA GLN A 38 -13.47 3.12 -1.48
C GLN A 38 -13.91 4.00 -0.31
N PHE A 39 -13.20 5.09 -0.09
CA PHE A 39 -13.48 6.05 0.97
C PHE A 39 -13.03 7.45 0.55
N ALA A 40 -13.76 8.48 0.97
CA ALA A 40 -13.58 9.84 0.48
C ALA A 40 -13.49 9.84 -1.07
N ASP A 41 -12.46 10.47 -1.62
CA ASP A 41 -12.14 10.56 -3.04
C ASP A 41 -11.17 9.46 -3.52
N LEU A 42 -10.90 8.44 -2.69
CA LEU A 42 -9.88 7.42 -2.91
C LEU A 42 -10.49 6.04 -3.18
N ARG A 43 -9.91 5.32 -4.15
CA ARG A 43 -10.22 3.93 -4.44
C ARG A 43 -8.96 3.07 -4.27
N ILE A 44 -9.06 2.02 -3.47
CA ILE A 44 -7.98 1.06 -3.24
C ILE A 44 -8.16 -0.12 -4.18
N LEU A 45 -7.13 -0.39 -4.95
CA LEU A 45 -7.05 -1.50 -5.89
C LEU A 45 -5.91 -2.44 -5.48
N ARG A 46 -6.00 -3.69 -5.94
CA ARG A 46 -4.92 -4.67 -5.85
C ARG A 46 -4.61 -5.23 -7.23
N TYR A 47 -3.39 -5.71 -7.41
CA TYR A 47 -2.91 -6.30 -8.65
C TYR A 47 -2.37 -7.71 -8.39
N GLU A 48 -2.46 -8.58 -9.40
CA GLU A 48 -1.79 -9.87 -9.39
C GLU A 48 -0.33 -9.71 -9.81
N VAL A 49 0.54 -10.53 -9.24
CA VAL A 49 1.93 -10.65 -9.68
C VAL A 49 2.03 -11.93 -10.48
N ASP A 50 1.68 -11.84 -11.77
CA ASP A 50 1.71 -12.97 -12.68
C ASP A 50 3.11 -13.60 -12.73
N ASP A 51 3.14 -14.91 -12.93
CA ASP A 51 4.36 -15.71 -13.08
C ASP A 51 5.34 -15.68 -11.89
N PHE A 52 4.99 -15.06 -10.75
CA PHE A 52 5.82 -15.07 -9.55
C PHE A 52 6.18 -16.50 -9.12
N GLU A 53 5.23 -17.44 -9.29
CA GLU A 53 5.46 -18.84 -8.93
C GLU A 53 6.42 -19.59 -9.86
N LEU A 54 6.64 -19.10 -11.08
CA LEU A 54 7.58 -19.68 -12.04
C LEU A 54 9.04 -19.32 -11.72
N LEU A 55 9.26 -18.35 -10.84
CA LEU A 55 10.59 -17.94 -10.41
C LEU A 55 11.27 -19.05 -9.60
N ASN A 56 12.59 -19.17 -9.76
CA ASN A 56 13.36 -20.07 -8.91
C ASN A 56 13.54 -19.49 -7.49
N GLU A 57 13.91 -20.34 -6.54
CA GLU A 57 14.05 -19.96 -5.12
C GLU A 57 15.01 -18.78 -4.89
N LYS A 58 16.12 -18.70 -5.65
CA LYS A 58 17.06 -17.58 -5.51
C LYS A 58 16.45 -16.25 -5.97
N GLN A 59 15.64 -16.27 -7.03
CA GLN A 59 14.92 -15.09 -7.52
C GLN A 59 13.82 -14.67 -6.54
N LYS A 60 13.03 -15.62 -6.03
CA LYS A 60 12.01 -15.36 -5.00
C LYS A 60 12.65 -14.76 -3.75
N LEU A 61 13.78 -15.30 -3.30
CA LEU A 61 14.52 -14.79 -2.15
C LEU A 61 15.07 -13.37 -2.38
N LEU A 62 15.60 -13.09 -3.57
CA LEU A 62 16.03 -11.74 -3.95
C LEU A 62 14.87 -10.74 -3.90
N ILE A 63 13.74 -11.07 -4.53
CA ILE A 63 12.53 -10.23 -4.53
C ILE A 63 12.03 -10.02 -3.09
N TYR A 64 12.02 -11.07 -2.28
CA TYR A 64 11.64 -10.98 -0.87
C TYR A 64 12.49 -9.93 -0.15
N TYR A 65 13.82 -10.01 -0.23
CA TYR A 65 14.67 -9.05 0.47
C TYR A 65 14.55 -7.61 -0.08
N LEU A 66 14.39 -7.45 -1.40
CA LEU A 66 14.11 -6.13 -1.98
C LEU A 66 12.77 -5.55 -1.50
N SER A 67 11.74 -6.38 -1.38
CA SER A 67 10.44 -5.96 -0.86
C SER A 67 10.51 -5.54 0.61
N GLN A 68 11.27 -6.28 1.44
CA GLN A 68 11.50 -5.91 2.84
C GLN A 68 12.23 -4.57 2.94
N ALA A 69 13.27 -4.37 2.12
CA ALA A 69 13.99 -3.09 2.05
C ALA A 69 13.07 -1.92 1.67
N ALA A 70 12.17 -2.12 0.70
CA ALA A 70 11.20 -1.11 0.29
C ALA A 70 10.21 -0.77 1.42
N VAL A 71 9.68 -1.78 2.13
CA VAL A 71 8.72 -1.58 3.24
C VAL A 71 9.37 -0.85 4.42
N CYS A 72 10.64 -1.13 4.73
CA CYS A 72 11.37 -0.45 5.81
C CYS A 72 11.46 1.08 5.62
N GLY A 73 11.39 1.57 4.37
CA GLY A 73 11.43 3.01 4.06
C GLY A 73 10.15 3.78 4.41
N ARG A 74 9.06 3.09 4.81
CA ARG A 74 7.75 3.73 5.00
C ARG A 74 7.77 4.86 6.03
N ASP A 75 8.42 4.70 7.17
CA ASP A 75 8.42 5.77 8.19
C ASP A 75 9.23 7.00 7.78
N ILE A 76 10.19 6.86 6.86
CA ILE A 76 11.02 7.96 6.34
C ILE A 76 10.13 8.97 5.59
N ILE A 77 9.26 8.50 4.69
CA ILE A 77 8.42 9.41 3.90
C ILE A 77 7.40 10.17 4.76
N TYR A 78 6.89 9.54 5.82
CA TYR A 78 6.01 10.24 6.77
C TYR A 78 6.75 11.40 7.45
N ASP A 79 7.98 11.16 7.92
CA ASP A 79 8.78 12.18 8.60
C ASP A 79 9.17 13.32 7.64
N GLN A 80 9.56 12.99 6.40
CA GLN A 80 9.83 13.96 5.35
C GLN A 80 8.61 14.84 5.02
N ASN A 81 7.41 14.25 4.97
CA ASN A 81 6.17 14.96 4.65
C ASN A 81 5.64 15.82 5.80
N GLY A 82 6.28 15.80 6.97
CA GLY A 82 5.88 16.65 8.09
C GLY A 82 6.36 16.15 9.45
N GLN A 83 6.97 17.06 10.21
CA GLN A 83 7.55 16.80 11.55
C GLN A 83 6.62 16.12 12.57
N TYR A 84 5.29 16.20 12.39
CA TYR A 84 4.31 15.61 13.30
C TYR A 84 3.66 14.34 12.78
N ASN A 85 3.88 13.96 11.51
CA ASN A 85 3.15 12.88 10.85
C ASN A 85 3.32 11.53 11.55
N LEU A 86 4.53 11.17 11.97
CA LEU A 86 4.75 9.92 12.71
C LEU A 86 4.01 9.90 14.05
N LYS A 87 4.02 11.03 14.78
CA LYS A 87 3.31 11.16 16.06
C LYS A 87 1.80 11.07 15.84
N ILE A 88 1.27 11.79 14.86
CA ILE A 88 -0.16 11.79 14.51
C ILE A 88 -0.59 10.39 14.09
N ARG A 89 0.08 9.77 13.11
CA ARG A 89 -0.24 8.41 12.64
C ARG A 89 -0.28 7.41 13.79
N ARG A 90 0.76 7.38 14.63
CA ARG A 90 0.84 6.43 15.76
C ARG A 90 -0.27 6.67 16.80
N THR A 91 -0.65 7.93 17.06
CA THR A 91 -1.80 8.27 17.91
C THR A 91 -3.11 7.74 17.33
N LEU A 92 -3.37 8.00 16.04
CA LEU A 92 -4.59 7.53 15.37
C LEU A 92 -4.64 6.00 15.30
N GLU A 93 -3.52 5.34 14.99
CA GLU A 93 -3.43 3.88 14.98
C GLU A 93 -3.64 3.26 16.36
N ASN A 94 -3.17 3.91 17.44
CA ASN A 94 -3.43 3.46 18.80
C ASN A 94 -4.92 3.51 19.12
N ILE A 95 -5.58 4.63 18.81
CA ILE A 95 -7.02 4.79 18.96
C ILE A 95 -7.74 3.69 18.18
N TYR A 96 -7.43 3.53 16.89
CA TYR A 96 -8.05 2.51 16.05
C TYR A 96 -7.88 1.08 16.59
N LYS A 97 -6.73 0.77 17.21
CA LYS A 97 -6.46 -0.56 17.77
C LYS A 97 -7.09 -0.82 19.14
N THR A 98 -7.30 0.21 19.94
CA THR A 98 -7.58 0.03 21.39
C THR A 98 -8.84 0.72 21.89
N TYR A 99 -9.48 1.57 21.06
CA TYR A 99 -10.73 2.22 21.43
C TYR A 99 -11.81 1.20 21.79
N SER A 100 -12.36 1.34 23.00
CA SER A 100 -13.36 0.42 23.56
C SER A 100 -14.80 0.92 23.49
N GLY A 101 -15.03 2.11 22.94
CA GLY A 101 -16.36 2.70 22.78
C GLY A 101 -17.09 2.22 21.52
N ASN A 102 -18.18 2.93 21.16
CA ASN A 102 -19.03 2.55 20.03
C ASN A 102 -18.35 2.83 18.68
N ARG A 103 -18.07 1.76 17.91
CA ARG A 103 -17.43 1.84 16.58
C ARG A 103 -18.43 1.93 15.43
N ASN A 104 -19.73 1.82 15.71
CA ASN A 104 -20.78 1.90 14.71
C ASN A 104 -21.33 3.33 14.54
N SER A 105 -20.88 4.28 15.38
CA SER A 105 -21.30 5.69 15.29
C SER A 105 -20.73 6.35 14.04
N GLU A 106 -21.39 7.41 13.57
CA GLU A 106 -20.96 8.13 12.38
C GLU A 106 -19.60 8.82 12.60
N GLU A 107 -19.38 9.35 13.80
CA GLU A 107 -18.13 10.00 14.17
C GLU A 107 -16.95 9.01 14.18
N PHE A 108 -17.17 7.74 14.58
CA PHE A 108 -16.12 6.73 14.50
C PHE A 108 -15.78 6.39 13.05
N LYS A 109 -16.79 6.28 12.18
CA LYS A 109 -16.58 6.06 10.74
C LYS A 109 -15.83 7.23 10.11
N ASN A 110 -16.16 8.48 10.46
CA ASN A 110 -15.44 9.66 10.00
C ASN A 110 -13.99 9.68 10.51
N PHE A 111 -13.76 9.25 11.75
CA PHE A 111 -12.41 9.01 12.28
C PHE A 111 -11.65 7.96 11.46
N GLU A 112 -12.29 6.84 11.14
CA GLU A 112 -11.68 5.78 10.33
C GLU A 112 -11.32 6.29 8.93
N VAL A 113 -12.23 7.02 8.26
CA VAL A 113 -11.96 7.63 6.96
C VAL A 113 -10.76 8.59 7.04
N TYR A 114 -10.68 9.43 8.08
CA TYR A 114 -9.52 10.32 8.25
C TYR A 114 -8.21 9.54 8.43
N LEU A 115 -8.19 8.48 9.25
CA LEU A 115 -7.01 7.62 9.41
C LEU A 115 -6.63 6.94 8.08
N LYS A 116 -7.60 6.42 7.33
CA LYS A 116 -7.36 5.82 6.01
C LYS A 116 -6.76 6.81 5.02
N ARG A 117 -7.21 8.07 5.02
CA ARG A 117 -6.62 9.15 4.20
C ARG A 117 -5.18 9.49 4.62
N VAL A 118 -4.87 9.45 5.92
CA VAL A 118 -3.51 9.61 6.44
C VAL A 118 -2.60 8.47 5.98
N TRP A 119 -3.10 7.23 6.00
CA TRP A 119 -2.36 6.08 5.50
C TRP A 119 -2.05 6.20 4.01
N PHE A 120 -3.07 6.56 3.21
CA PHE A 120 -2.93 6.69 1.76
C PHE A 120 -1.97 7.81 1.37
N SER A 121 -2.05 8.96 2.04
CA SER A 121 -1.29 10.16 1.66
C SER A 121 0.10 10.24 2.29
N ASN A 122 0.50 9.23 3.07
CA ASN A 122 1.75 9.25 3.84
C ASN A 122 1.93 10.49 4.72
N GLY A 123 0.83 10.99 5.31
CA GLY A 123 0.82 12.24 6.08
C GLY A 123 -0.56 12.88 6.17
N ILE A 124 -0.62 14.08 6.75
CA ILE A 124 -1.88 14.84 6.95
C ILE A 124 -2.20 15.83 5.83
N TYR A 125 -1.57 15.68 4.67
CA TYR A 125 -1.81 16.51 3.49
C TYR A 125 -2.32 15.63 2.36
N HIS A 126 -3.19 16.18 1.51
CA HIS A 126 -3.73 15.50 0.37
C HIS A 126 -2.60 15.17 -0.62
N HIS A 127 -2.47 13.90 -0.99
CA HIS A 127 -1.37 13.39 -1.84
C HIS A 127 -1.22 14.11 -3.19
N TYR A 128 -2.32 14.67 -3.73
CA TYR A 128 -2.32 15.44 -4.98
C TYR A 128 -2.28 16.97 -4.77
N SER A 129 -3.31 17.58 -4.16
CA SER A 129 -3.37 19.05 -4.00
C SER A 129 -2.46 19.62 -2.92
N SER A 130 -1.86 18.79 -2.07
CA SER A 130 -1.10 19.20 -0.88
C SER A 130 -1.91 19.98 0.18
N ASP A 131 -3.24 20.05 0.03
CA ASP A 131 -4.10 20.68 1.04
C ASP A 131 -4.09 19.86 2.33
N LYS A 132 -4.15 20.54 3.47
CA LYS A 132 -4.26 19.84 4.76
C LYS A 132 -5.60 19.10 4.85
N LEU A 133 -5.55 17.83 5.24
CA LEU A 133 -6.73 17.02 5.47
C LEU A 133 -7.50 17.57 6.69
N VAL A 134 -8.78 17.87 6.50
CA VAL A 134 -9.68 18.30 7.57
C VAL A 134 -10.39 17.06 8.15
N PRO A 135 -10.31 16.79 9.46
CA PRO A 135 -11.09 15.74 10.11
C PRO A 135 -12.58 16.08 10.11
N ASP A 136 -13.42 15.12 9.77
CA ASP A 136 -14.88 15.28 9.76
C ASP A 136 -15.53 14.79 11.07
N PHE A 137 -14.88 15.11 12.18
CA PHE A 137 -15.36 14.83 13.53
C PHE A 137 -14.89 15.94 14.46
N PRO A 138 -15.68 16.30 15.48
CA PRO A 138 -15.34 17.40 16.37
C PRO A 138 -14.14 17.05 17.25
N LYS A 139 -13.43 18.09 17.69
CA LYS A 139 -12.28 17.97 18.61
C LYS A 139 -12.68 17.27 19.91
N GLU A 140 -13.89 17.53 20.39
CA GLU A 140 -14.47 16.94 21.59
C GLU A 140 -14.56 15.42 21.45
N TYR A 141 -15.00 14.94 20.28
CA TYR A 141 -15.06 13.51 20.00
C TYR A 141 -13.66 12.90 19.93
N PHE A 142 -12.67 13.60 19.35
CA PHE A 142 -11.29 13.13 19.38
C PHE A 142 -10.75 12.97 20.82
N ASN A 143 -11.10 13.89 21.72
CA ASN A 143 -10.73 13.76 23.14
C ASN A 143 -11.38 12.52 23.77
N GLU A 144 -12.63 12.22 23.44
CA GLU A 144 -13.31 11.00 23.91
C GLU A 144 -12.65 9.74 23.37
N LEU A 145 -12.24 9.72 22.10
CA LEU A 145 -11.46 8.63 21.51
C LEU A 145 -10.16 8.39 22.31
N VAL A 146 -9.43 9.46 22.63
CA VAL A 146 -8.17 9.37 23.40
C VAL A 146 -8.41 8.83 24.81
N LYS A 147 -9.42 9.33 25.52
CA LYS A 147 -9.76 8.90 26.90
C LYS A 147 -10.13 7.42 26.99
N HIS A 148 -10.80 6.89 25.97
CA HIS A 148 -11.29 5.51 25.92
C HIS A 148 -10.38 4.58 25.10
N SER A 149 -9.12 4.98 24.89
CA SER A 149 -8.07 4.14 24.27
C SER A 149 -6.98 3.82 25.30
N ASP A 150 -6.10 2.87 24.97
CA ASP A 150 -4.97 2.52 25.84
C ASP A 150 -3.96 3.69 25.92
N LEU A 151 -3.97 4.38 27.07
CA LEU A 151 -3.13 5.55 27.31
C LEU A 151 -1.63 5.22 27.28
N LYS A 152 -1.24 3.98 27.62
CA LYS A 152 0.18 3.58 27.72
C LYS A 152 0.84 3.45 26.35
N ARG A 153 0.03 3.31 25.30
CA ARG A 153 0.48 3.13 23.92
C ARG A 153 0.57 4.42 23.12
N PHE A 154 0.21 5.56 23.70
CA PHE A 154 0.37 6.84 23.01
C PHE A 154 1.85 7.26 22.90
N PRO A 155 2.24 7.89 21.77
CA PRO A 155 3.59 8.42 21.61
C PRO A 155 3.93 9.44 22.71
N GLY A 156 5.02 9.18 23.45
CA GLY A 156 5.48 10.06 24.51
C GLY A 156 4.87 9.80 25.89
N TYR A 157 4.11 8.72 26.08
CA TYR A 157 3.72 8.26 27.41
C TYR A 157 4.98 8.00 28.26
N LYS A 158 5.15 8.80 29.32
CA LYS A 158 6.14 8.60 30.37
C LYS A 158 5.35 8.11 31.57
N GLY A 159 5.35 6.80 31.82
CA GLY A 159 4.55 6.22 32.91
C GLY A 159 4.69 7.00 34.21
N HIS A 160 3.55 7.31 34.83
CA HIS A 160 3.48 7.79 36.21
C HIS A 160 3.19 6.60 37.11
#